data_AF-A0A6C0KV53-F1
#
_entry.id   AF-A0A6C0KV53-F1
#
_cell.length_a   1.000
_cell.length_b   1.000
_cell.length_c   1.000
_cell.angle_alpha   90.00
_cell.angle_beta   90.00
_cell.angle_gamma   90.00
#
_symmetry.space_group_name_H-M   'P 1'
#
loop_
_entity.id
_entity.type
_entity.pdbx_description
1 polymer ?
#
loop_
_entity_poly.entity_id
_entity_poly.type
_entity_poly.pdbx_seq_one_letter_code
_entity_poly.pdbx_strand_id
1 'polypeptide(L)'
;MCKGVKSQLQLNRFLHNIGHLNYANLNSQNLKAIIEHNKKIAEEKRQQAEAKNQQERLKFLSKKESRMRDPPSNRGGKKKKKIPKNSLENRTKDQLVETAKKRGIKGTSKMSKNEIISQLRK
;
A
#
# COMPACT_ATOMS: atom_id res chain seq x y z
N MET A 1 -25.60 86.22 10.31
CA MET A 1 -24.35 85.61 9.80
C MET A 1 -24.49 84.09 9.83
N CYS A 2 -24.82 83.41 8.71
CA CYS A 2 -25.10 81.96 8.72
C CYS A 2 -24.60 81.20 7.46
N LYS A 3 -23.56 81.69 6.78
CA LYS A 3 -23.05 81.04 5.54
C LYS A 3 -22.06 79.89 5.79
N GLY A 4 -21.40 79.83 6.96
CA GLY A 4 -20.34 78.84 7.24
C GLY A 4 -20.83 77.44 7.67
N VAL A 5 -22.01 77.32 8.27
CA VAL A 5 -22.49 76.04 8.83
C VAL A 5 -23.00 75.09 7.74
N LYS A 6 -23.58 75.64 6.65
CA LYS A 6 -24.09 74.85 5.52
C LYS A 6 -22.96 74.23 4.70
N SER A 7 -21.81 74.91 4.55
CA SER A 7 -20.65 74.37 3.84
C SER A 7 -19.96 73.26 4.63
N GLN A 8 -19.84 73.40 5.97
CA GLN A 8 -19.32 72.33 6.83
C GLN A 8 -20.20 71.08 6.80
N LEU A 9 -21.53 71.24 6.82
CA LEU A 9 -22.46 70.10 6.75
C LEU A 9 -22.36 69.35 5.41
N GLN A 10 -22.17 70.09 4.30
CA GLN A 10 -21.94 69.51 2.98
C GLN A 10 -20.60 68.77 2.91
N LEU A 11 -19.54 69.34 3.48
CA LEU A 11 -18.22 68.71 3.55
C LEU A 11 -18.26 67.41 4.38
N ASN A 12 -18.95 67.43 5.53
CA ASN A 12 -19.08 66.26 6.39
C ASN A 12 -19.86 65.12 5.72
N ARG A 13 -20.94 65.43 4.95
CA ARG A 13 -21.64 64.42 4.14
C ARG A 13 -20.75 63.85 3.04
N PHE A 14 -19.96 64.69 2.39
CA PHE A 14 -19.04 64.26 1.33
C PHE A 14 -17.97 63.30 1.86
N LEU A 15 -17.32 63.65 2.98
CA LEU A 15 -16.32 62.81 3.63
C LEU A 15 -16.90 61.49 4.15
N HIS A 16 -18.11 61.51 4.73
CA HIS A 16 -18.81 60.30 5.17
C HIS A 16 -19.12 59.37 3.99
N ASN A 17 -19.58 59.90 2.86
CA ASN A 17 -19.85 59.11 1.65
C ASN A 17 -18.59 58.49 1.07
N ILE A 18 -17.46 59.21 1.04
CA ILE A 18 -16.16 58.67 0.61
C ILE A 18 -15.72 57.53 1.55
N GLY A 19 -15.89 57.71 2.87
CA GLY A 19 -15.60 56.66 3.86
C GLY A 19 -16.37 55.37 3.60
N HIS A 20 -17.68 55.47 3.35
CA HIS A 20 -18.54 54.32 3.03
C HIS A 20 -18.14 53.64 1.71
N LEU A 21 -17.88 54.41 0.66
CA LEU A 21 -17.44 53.89 -0.63
C LEU A 21 -16.10 53.14 -0.53
N ASN A 22 -15.14 53.69 0.21
CA ASN A 22 -13.85 53.06 0.44
C ASN A 22 -13.97 51.76 1.25
N TYR A 23 -14.78 51.76 2.31
CA TYR A 23 -14.99 50.58 3.14
C TYR A 23 -15.69 49.45 2.37
N ALA A 24 -16.72 49.77 1.58
CA ALA A 24 -17.42 48.81 0.74
C ALA A 24 -16.50 48.19 -0.33
N ASN A 25 -15.63 49.00 -0.95
CA ASN A 25 -14.68 48.53 -1.95
C ASN A 25 -13.62 47.61 -1.32
N LEU A 26 -13.05 48.00 -0.18
CA LEU A 26 -12.05 47.19 0.53
C LEU A 26 -12.65 45.84 0.98
N ASN A 27 -13.88 45.84 1.48
CA ASN A 27 -14.57 44.62 1.88
C ASN A 27 -14.89 43.71 0.67
N SER A 28 -15.28 44.29 -0.47
CA SER A 28 -15.49 43.55 -1.72
C SER A 28 -14.21 42.89 -2.23
N GLN A 29 -13.08 43.60 -2.18
CA GLN A 29 -11.77 43.05 -2.59
C GLN A 29 -11.33 41.91 -1.66
N ASN A 30 -11.47 42.08 -0.34
CA ASN A 30 -11.14 41.04 0.63
C ASN A 30 -11.98 39.78 0.43
N LEU A 31 -13.30 39.91 0.20
CA LEU A 31 -14.18 38.78 -0.07
C LEU A 31 -13.80 38.05 -1.36
N LYS A 32 -13.45 38.78 -2.44
CA LYS A 32 -12.96 38.17 -3.69
C LYS A 32 -11.67 37.39 -3.48
N ALA A 33 -10.73 37.94 -2.72
CA ALA A 33 -9.46 37.27 -2.42
C ALA A 33 -9.68 35.96 -1.62
N ILE A 34 -10.58 35.97 -0.63
CA ILE A 34 -10.93 34.78 0.15
C ILE A 34 -11.55 33.69 -0.74
N ILE A 35 -12.48 34.08 -1.63
CA ILE A 35 -13.13 33.14 -2.55
C ILE A 35 -12.10 32.52 -3.50
N GLU A 36 -11.20 33.32 -4.05
CA GLU A 36 -10.16 32.85 -4.98
C GLU A 36 -9.17 31.92 -4.27
N HIS A 37 -8.73 32.26 -3.06
CA HIS A 37 -7.85 31.42 -2.25
C HIS A 37 -8.48 30.05 -1.96
N ASN A 38 -9.77 30.03 -1.59
CA ASN A 38 -10.49 28.77 -1.33
C ASN A 38 -10.65 27.93 -2.59
N LYS A 39 -10.83 28.56 -3.77
CA LYS A 39 -10.84 27.86 -5.06
C LYS A 39 -9.48 27.21 -5.35
N LYS A 40 -8.37 27.94 -5.17
CA LYS A 40 -7.02 27.41 -5.35
C LYS A 40 -6.74 26.22 -4.44
N ILE A 41 -7.11 26.29 -3.16
CA ILE A 41 -6.98 25.16 -2.23
C ILE A 41 -7.76 23.93 -2.73
N ALA A 42 -8.97 24.13 -3.25
CA ALA A 42 -9.78 23.03 -3.76
C ALA A 42 -9.14 22.38 -5.00
N GLU A 43 -8.57 23.18 -5.89
CA GLU A 43 -7.86 22.70 -7.08
C GLU A 43 -6.56 21.96 -6.71
N GLU A 44 -5.75 22.49 -5.80
CA GLU A 44 -4.54 21.83 -5.30
C GLU A 44 -4.85 20.47 -4.68
N LYS A 45 -5.93 20.36 -3.90
CA LYS A 45 -6.37 19.09 -3.32
C LYS A 45 -6.76 18.07 -4.38
N ARG A 46 -7.42 18.50 -5.48
CA ARG A 46 -7.76 17.62 -6.60
C ARG A 46 -6.51 17.13 -7.32
N GLN A 47 -5.58 18.03 -7.65
CA GLN A 47 -4.32 17.68 -8.30
C GLN A 47 -3.49 16.73 -7.43
N GLN A 48 -3.45 16.94 -6.12
CA GLN A 48 -2.73 16.06 -5.20
C GLN A 48 -3.35 14.65 -5.13
N ALA A 49 -4.68 14.54 -5.20
CA ALA A 49 -5.36 13.26 -5.27
C ALA A 49 -5.08 12.51 -6.59
N GLU A 50 -5.12 13.23 -7.72
CA GLU A 50 -4.77 12.67 -9.03
C GLU A 50 -3.31 12.23 -9.10
N ALA A 51 -2.38 13.04 -8.59
CA ALA A 51 -0.96 12.71 -8.52
C ALA A 51 -0.72 11.47 -7.66
N LYS A 52 -1.39 11.34 -6.51
CA LYS A 52 -1.32 10.12 -5.68
C LYS A 52 -1.82 8.88 -6.41
N ASN A 53 -2.96 8.99 -7.11
CA ASN A 53 -3.51 7.88 -7.90
C ASN A 53 -2.55 7.47 -9.03
N GLN A 54 -1.98 8.44 -9.77
CA GLN A 54 -0.97 8.17 -10.79
C GLN A 54 0.26 7.48 -10.22
N GLN A 55 0.77 7.94 -9.06
CA GLN A 55 1.89 7.28 -8.38
C GLN A 55 1.57 5.84 -7.97
N GLU A 56 0.37 5.58 -7.45
CA GLU A 56 -0.05 4.23 -7.07
C GLU A 56 -0.14 3.31 -8.28
N ARG A 57 -0.69 3.81 -9.40
CA ARG A 57 -0.77 3.09 -10.67
C ARG A 57 0.62 2.74 -11.22
N LEU A 58 1.57 3.68 -11.16
CA LEU A 58 2.96 3.46 -11.55
C LEU A 58 3.66 2.44 -10.64
N LYS A 59 3.45 2.52 -9.32
CA LYS A 59 3.97 1.51 -8.36
C LYS A 59 3.45 0.11 -8.68
N PHE A 60 2.17 0.00 -9.03
CA PHE A 60 1.59 -1.29 -9.41
C PHE A 60 2.20 -1.86 -10.69
N LEU A 61 2.35 -1.03 -11.72
CA LEU A 61 2.98 -1.44 -12.99
C LEU A 61 4.45 -1.84 -12.79
N SER A 62 5.22 -1.04 -12.05
CA SER A 62 6.61 -1.36 -11.72
C SER A 62 6.74 -2.70 -10.97
N LYS A 63 5.85 -2.95 -9.99
CA LYS A 63 5.80 -4.23 -9.25
C LYS A 63 5.39 -5.42 -10.12
N LYS A 64 4.55 -5.19 -11.14
CA LYS A 64 4.18 -6.21 -12.12
C LYS A 64 5.36 -6.50 -13.06
N GLU A 65 6.08 -5.47 -13.46
CA GLU A 65 7.22 -5.56 -14.36
C GLU A 65 8.42 -6.25 -13.70
N SER A 66 8.70 -5.96 -12.43
CA SER A 66 9.72 -6.67 -11.66
C SER A 66 9.42 -8.17 -11.49
N ARG A 67 8.15 -8.57 -11.47
CA ARG A 67 7.74 -9.99 -11.44
C ARG A 67 7.89 -10.70 -12.79
N MET A 68 7.97 -9.95 -13.89
CA MET A 68 8.08 -10.50 -15.25
C MET A 68 9.54 -10.53 -15.74
N ARG A 69 10.43 -9.70 -15.20
CA ARG A 69 11.85 -9.63 -15.59
C ARG A 69 12.73 -10.72 -14.99
N ASP A 70 12.37 -11.25 -13.83
CA ASP A 70 13.04 -12.43 -13.31
C ASP A 70 12.41 -13.67 -13.96
N PRO A 71 13.08 -14.37 -14.90
CA PRO A 71 12.70 -15.76 -15.16
C PRO A 71 12.71 -16.46 -13.80
N PRO A 72 11.81 -17.43 -13.51
CA PRO A 72 11.84 -18.14 -12.24
C PRO A 72 13.24 -18.69 -12.02
N SER A 73 14.05 -17.95 -11.25
CA SER A 73 15.49 -18.16 -11.17
C SER A 73 15.67 -19.30 -10.20
N ASN A 74 15.49 -20.52 -10.72
CA ASN A 74 15.77 -21.81 -10.09
C ASN A 74 15.79 -21.68 -8.56
N ARG A 75 14.64 -21.32 -7.99
CA ARG A 75 14.54 -20.85 -6.60
C ARG A 75 14.74 -22.06 -5.72
N GLY A 76 16.01 -22.33 -5.42
CA GLY A 76 16.49 -23.13 -4.31
C GLY A 76 15.63 -24.34 -3.99
N GLY A 77 15.41 -25.22 -4.97
CA GLY A 77 15.20 -26.61 -4.62
C GLY A 77 16.45 -27.01 -3.84
N LYS A 78 16.35 -27.05 -2.51
CA LYS A 78 17.39 -27.61 -1.62
C LYS A 78 17.97 -28.79 -2.37
N LYS A 79 19.26 -28.75 -2.75
CA LYS A 79 19.94 -29.91 -3.32
C LYS A 79 19.64 -31.04 -2.35
N LYS A 80 18.66 -31.88 -2.66
CA LYS A 80 18.43 -33.13 -1.96
C LYS A 80 19.78 -33.81 -2.14
N LYS A 81 20.54 -33.94 -1.05
CA LYS A 81 21.65 -34.89 -0.96
C LYS A 81 21.19 -36.11 -1.77
N LYS A 82 21.96 -36.55 -2.77
CA LYS A 82 21.67 -37.78 -3.49
C LYS A 82 21.71 -38.91 -2.46
N ILE A 83 20.60 -39.12 -1.76
CA ILE A 83 20.37 -40.29 -0.94
C ILE A 83 20.28 -41.42 -1.98
N PRO A 84 21.12 -42.45 -1.88
CA PRO A 84 21.11 -43.53 -2.87
C PRO A 84 19.68 -44.04 -3.03
N LYS A 85 19.29 -44.33 -4.28
CA LYS A 85 17.94 -44.75 -4.68
C LYS A 85 17.42 -45.97 -3.88
N ASN A 86 18.33 -46.68 -3.21
CA ASN A 86 18.05 -47.84 -2.36
C ASN A 86 17.85 -47.53 -0.86
N SER A 87 17.81 -46.27 -0.42
CA SER A 87 17.57 -45.98 0.99
C SER A 87 16.15 -46.37 1.41
N LEU A 88 16.07 -47.19 2.45
CA LEU A 88 14.83 -47.58 3.14
C LEU A 88 13.97 -46.36 3.54
N GLU A 89 14.60 -45.20 3.73
CA GLU A 89 13.95 -43.93 4.09
C GLU A 89 12.96 -43.44 3.02
N ASN A 90 13.21 -43.76 1.74
CA ASN A 90 12.38 -43.34 0.62
C ASN A 90 11.19 -44.28 0.35
N ARG A 91 11.15 -45.46 0.97
CA ARG A 91 10.06 -46.42 0.79
C ARG A 91 8.82 -46.00 1.58
N THR A 92 7.64 -46.37 1.10
CA THR A 92 6.40 -46.19 1.87
C THR A 92 6.38 -47.14 3.07
N LYS A 93 5.54 -46.86 4.07
CA LYS A 93 5.40 -47.73 5.24
C LYS A 93 5.01 -49.16 4.82
N ASP A 94 4.13 -49.29 3.84
CA ASP A 94 3.65 -50.59 3.36
C ASP A 94 4.75 -51.39 2.68
N GLN A 95 5.57 -50.75 1.83
CA GLN A 95 6.74 -51.38 1.21
C GLN A 95 7.77 -51.84 2.26
N LEU A 96 7.94 -51.08 3.35
CA LEU A 96 8.82 -51.45 4.47
C LEU A 96 8.25 -52.62 5.27
N VAL A 97 6.94 -52.64 5.51
CA VAL A 97 6.24 -53.77 6.17
C VAL A 97 6.38 -55.03 5.34
N GLU A 98 6.19 -54.96 4.02
CA GLU A 98 6.33 -56.12 3.13
C GLU A 98 7.78 -56.63 3.11
N THR A 99 8.75 -55.73 3.04
CA THR A 99 10.18 -56.08 3.11
C THR A 99 10.52 -56.73 4.45
N ALA A 100 9.96 -56.23 5.55
CA ALA A 100 10.19 -56.75 6.89
C ALA A 100 9.53 -58.12 7.11
N LYS A 101 8.33 -58.33 6.56
CA LYS A 101 7.68 -59.66 6.53
C LYS A 101 8.50 -60.68 5.76
N LYS A 102 9.05 -60.31 4.59
CA LYS A 102 9.96 -61.18 3.81
C LYS A 102 11.22 -61.58 4.57
N ARG A 103 11.66 -60.76 5.53
CA ARG A 103 12.80 -61.05 6.43
C ARG A 103 12.39 -61.69 7.77
N GLY A 104 11.12 -62.03 7.97
CA GLY A 104 10.64 -62.69 9.19
C GLY A 104 10.47 -61.78 10.41
N ILE A 105 10.48 -60.44 10.25
CA ILE A 105 10.27 -59.49 11.34
C ILE A 105 8.77 -59.46 11.70
N LYS A 106 8.42 -59.89 12.91
CA LYS A 106 7.03 -59.92 13.41
C LYS A 106 6.64 -58.59 14.07
N GLY A 107 5.35 -58.26 14.05
CA GLY A 107 4.82 -57.07 14.74
C GLY A 107 4.96 -55.74 13.98
N THR A 108 5.40 -55.76 12.73
CA THR A 108 5.67 -54.56 11.91
C THR A 108 4.44 -53.67 11.67
N SER A 109 3.22 -54.21 11.76
CA SER A 109 1.98 -53.44 11.59
C SER A 109 1.77 -52.38 12.68
N LYS A 110 2.25 -52.65 13.91
CA LYS A 110 2.14 -51.75 15.06
C LYS A 110 3.34 -50.79 15.17
N MET A 111 4.41 -51.03 14.41
CA MET A 111 5.63 -50.23 14.44
C MET A 111 5.51 -48.95 13.60
N SER A 112 6.28 -47.94 13.99
CA SER A 112 6.47 -46.71 13.22
C SER A 112 7.42 -46.95 12.03
N LYS A 113 7.36 -46.08 11.01
CA LYS A 113 8.22 -46.19 9.82
C LYS A 113 9.71 -46.24 10.20
N ASN A 114 10.13 -45.45 11.18
CA ASN A 114 11.52 -45.38 11.64
C ASN A 114 11.95 -46.65 12.38
N GLU A 115 11.07 -47.25 13.18
CA GLU A 115 11.33 -48.51 13.87
C GLU A 115 11.50 -49.66 12.88
N ILE A 116 10.66 -49.73 11.84
CA ILE A 116 10.79 -50.77 10.79
C ILE A 116 12.12 -50.60 10.03
N ILE A 117 12.51 -49.36 9.72
CA ILE A 117 13.81 -49.08 9.08
C ILE A 117 14.97 -49.52 10.00
N SER A 118 14.87 -49.27 11.30
CA SER A 118 15.88 -49.69 12.28
C SER A 118 16.01 -51.22 12.32
N GLN A 119 14.89 -51.95 12.35
CA GLN A 119 14.88 -53.42 12.32
C GLN A 119 15.41 -54.00 11.00
N LEU A 120 15.20 -53.31 9.87
CA LEU A 120 15.73 -53.72 8.55
C LEU A 120 17.22 -53.40 8.34
N ARG A 121 17.82 -52.57 9.21
CA ARG A 121 19.25 -52.24 9.21
C ARG A 121 20.09 -53.14 10.12
N LYS A 122 19.45 -53.85 11.06
CA LYS A 122 20.05 -54.93 11.83
C LYS A 122 20.26 -56.14 10.93
#